data_AF-A0A5C7PH19-F1
#
_entry.id   AF-A0A5C7PH19-F1
#
_cell.length_a   1.000
_cell.length_b   1.000
_cell.length_c   1.000
_cell.angle_alpha   90.00
_cell.angle_beta   90.00
_cell.angle_gamma   90.00
#
_symmetry.space_group_name_H-M   'P 1'
#
loop_
_entity.id
_entity.type
_entity.pdbx_description
1 polymer ?
#
loop_
_entity_poly.entity_id
_entity_poly.type
_entity_poly.pdbx_seq_one_letter_code
_entity_poly.pdbx_strand_id
1 'polypeptide(L)'
;MPDYKETSAAGHSWQRCTQVVIENHRGATPLVRFDEERVIVLDGGIEARSPCGTFCVDYDPARPIALRDPHSGELTGETTTYAAAYALLYSAYLDAAVERDMAAAEFTITPPEGI
;
A
#
# COMPACT_ATOMS: atom_id res chain seq x y z
N MET A 1 30.20 30.93 -8.39
CA MET A 1 29.20 31.78 -9.08
C MET A 1 27.95 31.76 -8.21
N PRO A 2 27.33 32.90 -7.89
CA PRO A 2 26.05 32.90 -7.19
C PRO A 2 24.94 32.35 -8.10
N ASP A 3 23.94 31.69 -7.52
CA ASP A 3 22.84 31.10 -8.27
C ASP A 3 21.93 32.20 -8.85
N TYR A 4 21.71 32.17 -10.18
CA TYR A 4 20.96 33.20 -10.89
C TYR A 4 19.45 33.07 -10.63
N LYS A 5 18.84 34.10 -10.03
CA LYS A 5 17.41 34.19 -9.64
C LYS A 5 16.99 33.18 -8.55
N GLU A 6 17.87 32.91 -7.60
CA GLU A 6 17.52 32.12 -6.42
C GLU A 6 16.39 32.77 -5.61
N THR A 7 15.43 31.96 -5.17
CA THR A 7 14.35 32.34 -4.24
C THR A 7 14.11 31.20 -3.24
N SER A 8 13.59 31.52 -2.06
CA SER A 8 13.20 30.51 -1.06
C SER A 8 11.71 30.18 -1.17
N ALA A 9 11.36 28.92 -0.95
CA ALA A 9 9.97 28.44 -0.89
C ALA A 9 9.66 27.89 0.51
N ALA A 10 8.45 28.13 1.02
CA ALA A 10 7.95 27.42 2.20
C ALA A 10 7.27 26.11 1.76
N GLY A 11 7.08 25.20 2.71
CA GLY A 11 6.44 23.93 2.43
C GLY A 11 6.18 23.06 3.66
N HIS A 12 5.44 21.98 3.44
CA HIS A 12 5.14 20.94 4.42
C HIS A 12 5.85 19.65 4.04
N SER A 13 6.30 18.89 5.05
CA SER A 13 7.00 17.62 4.84
C SER A 13 6.50 16.58 5.83
N TRP A 14 6.20 15.37 5.34
CA TRP A 14 5.80 14.23 6.17
C TRP A 14 6.31 12.92 5.58
N GLN A 15 6.35 11.90 6.44
CA GLN A 15 6.71 10.52 6.07
C GLN A 15 5.44 9.68 6.06
N ARG A 16 5.30 8.82 5.05
CA ARG A 16 4.16 7.91 4.95
C ARG A 16 4.60 6.56 4.37
N CYS A 17 3.85 5.52 4.67
CA CYS A 17 3.98 4.24 3.98
C CYS A 17 3.48 4.41 2.54
N THR A 18 4.34 4.12 1.56
CA THR A 18 4.01 4.18 0.13
C THR A 18 3.64 2.81 -0.41
N GLN A 19 4.23 1.74 0.15
CA GLN A 19 3.99 0.38 -0.31
C GLN A 19 4.03 -0.60 0.86
N VAL A 20 3.08 -1.53 0.84
CA VAL A 20 3.06 -2.71 1.72
C VAL A 20 3.20 -3.93 0.85
N VAL A 21 4.19 -4.78 1.14
CA VAL A 21 4.43 -6.03 0.42
C VAL A 21 4.34 -7.19 1.41
N ILE A 22 3.54 -8.19 1.06
CA ILE A 22 3.44 -9.44 1.81
C ILE A 22 4.12 -10.52 0.97
N GLU A 23 5.22 -11.03 1.48
CA GLU A 23 5.99 -12.10 0.86
C GLU A 23 5.53 -13.43 1.47
N ASN A 24 4.74 -14.18 0.72
CA ASN A 24 4.19 -15.46 1.14
C ASN A 24 4.87 -16.62 0.39
N HIS A 25 6.15 -16.84 0.68
CA HIS A 25 6.92 -17.91 0.05
C HIS A 25 6.44 -19.29 0.53
N ARG A 26 6.26 -20.21 -0.42
CA ARG A 26 5.81 -21.58 -0.10
C ARG A 26 6.80 -22.26 0.85
N GLY A 27 6.32 -22.63 2.03
CA GLY A 27 7.11 -23.32 3.06
C GLY A 27 7.98 -22.41 3.92
N ALA A 28 7.84 -21.09 3.81
CA ALA A 28 8.48 -20.12 4.69
C ALA A 28 7.45 -19.41 5.57
N THR A 29 7.92 -18.80 6.65
CA THR A 29 7.11 -17.83 7.41
C THR A 29 6.88 -16.60 6.54
N PRO A 30 5.62 -16.12 6.42
CA PRO A 30 5.35 -14.89 5.69
C PRO A 30 6.12 -13.70 6.25
N LEU A 31 6.51 -12.77 5.38
CA LEU A 31 7.17 -11.52 5.76
C LEU A 31 6.34 -10.33 5.29
N VAL A 32 6.24 -9.29 6.12
CA VAL A 32 5.62 -8.02 5.72
C VAL A 32 6.70 -6.95 5.62
N ARG A 33 6.83 -6.36 4.44
CA ARG A 33 7.74 -5.25 4.15
C ARG A 33 6.96 -3.97 3.94
N PHE A 34 7.39 -2.91 4.60
CA PHE A 34 6.86 -1.56 4.46
C PHE A 34 7.92 -0.68 3.83
N ASP A 35 7.56 -0.03 2.73
CA ASP A 35 8.36 1.05 2.15
C ASP A 35 7.74 2.39 2.52
N GLU A 36 8.60 3.33 2.85
CA GLU A 36 8.25 4.66 3.26
C GLU A 36 8.80 5.69 2.29
N GLU A 37 7.98 6.69 2.00
CA GLU A 37 8.36 7.86 1.24
C GLU A 37 8.23 9.12 2.08
N ARG A 38 9.10 10.08 1.81
CA ARG A 38 8.96 11.45 2.27
C ARG A 38 8.26 12.24 1.18
N VAL A 39 7.19 12.90 1.56
CA VAL A 39 6.46 13.83 0.69
C VAL A 39 6.78 15.24 1.15
N ILE A 40 7.17 16.10 0.21
CA ILE A 40 7.40 17.52 0.43
C ILE A 40 6.49 18.28 -0.52
N VAL A 41 5.61 19.11 0.03
CA VAL A 41 4.76 20.03 -0.75
C VAL A 41 5.28 21.44 -0.54
N LEU A 42 5.71 22.07 -1.62
CA LEU A 42 6.15 23.46 -1.65
C LEU A 42 4.99 24.37 -2.07
N ASP A 43 5.11 25.65 -1.72
CA ASP A 43 4.21 26.70 -2.21
C ASP A 43 4.14 26.68 -3.75
N GLY A 44 2.93 26.81 -4.30
CA GLY A 44 2.68 26.71 -5.74
C GLY A 44 2.30 25.31 -6.23
N GLY A 45 2.07 24.35 -5.32
CA GLY A 45 1.53 23.02 -5.65
C GLY A 45 2.58 22.05 -6.20
N ILE A 46 3.87 22.37 -6.02
CA ILE A 46 4.95 21.45 -6.37
C ILE A 46 5.06 20.40 -5.28
N GLU A 47 4.94 19.14 -5.67
CA GLU A 47 5.11 18.01 -4.78
C GLU A 47 6.34 17.20 -5.19
N ALA A 48 7.26 16.99 -4.25
CA ALA A 48 8.41 16.12 -4.40
C ALA A 48 8.25 14.91 -3.50
N ARG A 49 8.49 13.71 -4.05
CA ARG A 49 8.48 12.45 -3.31
C ARG A 49 9.84 11.78 -3.40
N SER A 50 10.34 11.28 -2.28
CA SER A 50 11.58 10.51 -2.25
C SER A 50 11.48 9.32 -1.30
N PRO A 51 12.00 8.14 -1.67
CA PRO A 51 12.12 7.02 -0.74
C PRO A 51 12.92 7.44 0.49
N CYS A 52 12.47 7.07 1.69
CA CYS A 52 13.12 7.50 2.93
C CYS A 52 13.31 6.40 3.98
N GLY A 53 12.73 5.21 3.76
CA GLY A 53 12.90 4.08 4.66
C GLY A 53 12.26 2.80 4.11
N THR A 54 12.78 1.68 4.56
CA THR A 54 12.15 0.36 4.37
C THR A 54 12.39 -0.44 5.64
N PHE A 55 11.37 -1.13 6.13
CA PHE A 55 11.52 -2.07 7.24
C PHE A 55 10.66 -3.30 7.04
N CYS A 56 11.10 -4.40 7.64
CA CYS A 56 10.39 -5.68 7.60
C CYS A 56 9.94 -6.07 9.00
N VAL A 57 8.80 -6.73 9.07
CA VAL A 57 8.24 -7.27 10.31
C VAL A 57 7.96 -8.74 10.08
N ASP A 58 8.50 -9.59 10.95
CA ASP A 58 8.19 -11.00 10.98
C ASP A 58 6.69 -11.19 11.26
N TYR A 59 6.08 -12.14 10.55
CA TYR A 59 4.69 -12.46 10.77
C TYR A 59 4.49 -13.21 12.10
N ASP A 60 3.95 -12.51 13.09
CA ASP A 60 3.44 -13.09 14.33
C ASP A 60 1.90 -13.08 14.31
N PRO A 61 1.23 -14.23 14.09
CA PRO A 61 -0.22 -14.29 13.96
C PRO A 61 -0.97 -13.86 15.22
N ALA A 62 -0.37 -14.01 16.41
CA ALA A 62 -1.02 -13.71 17.68
C ALA A 62 -0.86 -12.24 18.11
N ARG A 63 0.03 -11.49 17.44
CA ARG A 63 0.31 -10.10 17.81
C ARG A 63 -0.93 -9.22 17.64
N PRO A 64 -1.34 -8.48 18.69
CA PRO A 64 -2.47 -7.56 18.59
C PRO A 64 -2.12 -6.31 17.79
N ILE A 65 -3.09 -5.81 17.03
CA ILE A 65 -3.03 -4.60 16.22
C ILE A 65 -4.20 -3.71 16.65
N ALA A 66 -3.91 -2.49 17.10
CA ALA A 66 -4.94 -1.51 17.34
C ALA A 66 -5.40 -0.92 15.99
N LEU A 67 -6.71 -0.96 15.72
CA LEU A 67 -7.26 -0.46 14.47
C LEU A 67 -7.22 1.06 14.45
N ARG A 68 -6.89 1.60 13.28
CA ARG A 68 -6.85 3.03 12.99
C ARG A 68 -7.78 3.33 11.84
N ASP A 69 -8.44 4.48 11.93
CA ASP A 69 -9.19 5.04 10.82
C ASP A 69 -8.21 5.47 9.70
N PRO A 70 -8.36 5.00 8.45
CA PRO A 70 -7.42 5.30 7.38
C PRO A 70 -7.42 6.77 6.91
N HIS A 71 -8.47 7.53 7.20
CA HIS A 71 -8.61 8.92 6.79
C HIS A 71 -7.99 9.88 7.82
N SER A 72 -8.22 9.61 9.11
CA SER A 72 -7.77 10.46 10.22
C SER A 72 -6.48 9.96 10.90
N GLY A 73 -6.18 8.67 10.81
CA GLY A 73 -5.07 8.02 11.53
C GLY A 73 -5.33 7.76 13.02
N GLU A 74 -6.49 8.17 13.52
CA GLU A 74 -6.88 7.99 14.93
C GLU A 74 -7.22 6.54 15.24
N LEU A 75 -7.03 6.15 16.51
CA LEU A 75 -7.41 4.82 16.98
C LEU A 75 -8.93 4.70 17.04
N THR A 76 -9.48 3.60 16.54
CA THR A 76 -10.93 3.34 16.61
C THR A 76 -11.37 2.82 17.98
N GLY A 77 -10.42 2.40 18.82
CA GLY A 77 -10.68 1.70 20.08
C GLY A 77 -10.81 0.19 19.93
N GLU A 78 -10.84 -0.32 18.70
CA GLU A 78 -10.90 -1.75 18.40
C GLU A 78 -9.50 -2.35 18.22
N THR A 79 -9.39 -3.65 18.45
CA THR A 79 -8.16 -4.41 18.24
C THR A 79 -8.42 -5.65 17.39
N THR A 80 -7.50 -5.94 16.48
CA THR A 80 -7.46 -7.17 15.69
C THR A 80 -6.11 -7.88 15.88
N THR A 81 -5.86 -8.96 15.14
CA THR A 81 -4.57 -9.65 15.10
C THR A 81 -4.00 -9.72 13.69
N TYR A 82 -2.70 -9.97 13.56
CA TYR A 82 -2.08 -10.24 12.25
C TYR A 82 -2.69 -11.48 11.56
N ALA A 83 -3.17 -12.48 12.31
CA ALA A 83 -3.91 -13.59 11.75
C ALA A 83 -5.20 -13.16 11.05
N ALA A 84 -6.00 -12.30 11.71
CA ALA A 84 -7.23 -11.78 11.13
C ALA A 84 -6.97 -10.86 9.93
N ALA A 85 -5.93 -10.00 10.01
CA ALA A 85 -5.52 -9.16 8.88
C ALA A 85 -5.08 -9.99 7.66
N TYR A 86 -4.30 -11.06 7.90
CA TYR A 86 -3.88 -11.98 6.84
C TYR A 86 -5.08 -12.69 6.21
N ALA A 87 -6.01 -13.21 7.02
CA ALA A 87 -7.22 -13.85 6.52
C ALA A 87 -8.06 -12.90 5.65
N LEU A 88 -8.20 -11.64 6.07
CA LEU A 88 -8.91 -10.62 5.30
C LEU A 88 -8.26 -10.39 3.93
N LEU A 89 -6.94 -10.19 3.88
CA LEU A 89 -6.21 -9.97 2.63
C LEU A 89 -6.22 -11.20 1.73
N TYR A 90 -6.14 -12.40 2.31
CA TYR A 90 -6.27 -13.65 1.57
C TYR A 90 -7.66 -13.80 0.95
N SER A 91 -8.72 -13.50 1.70
CA SER A 91 -10.09 -13.50 1.18
C SER A 91 -10.27 -12.47 0.07
N ALA A 92 -9.76 -11.24 0.25
CA ALA A 92 -9.82 -10.20 -0.77
C ALA A 92 -9.07 -10.59 -2.05
N TYR A 93 -7.93 -11.28 -1.92
CA TYR A 93 -7.21 -11.84 -3.08
C TYR A 93 -8.05 -12.87 -3.83
N LEU A 94 -8.66 -13.83 -3.14
CA LEU A 94 -9.48 -14.86 -3.78
C LEU A 94 -10.69 -14.26 -4.49
N ASP A 95 -11.35 -13.28 -3.87
CA ASP A 95 -12.49 -12.57 -4.45
C ASP A 95 -12.10 -11.87 -5.77
N ALA A 96 -11.01 -11.08 -5.74
CA ALA A 96 -10.48 -10.41 -6.92
C ALA A 96 -9.99 -11.39 -8.01
N ALA A 97 -9.44 -12.54 -7.61
CA ALA A 97 -9.00 -13.57 -8.55
C ALA A 97 -10.21 -14.24 -9.25
N VAL A 98 -11.28 -14.55 -8.52
CA VAL A 98 -12.52 -15.08 -9.07
C VAL A 98 -13.14 -14.09 -10.07
N GLU A 99 -13.22 -12.81 -9.70
CA GLU A 99 -13.73 -11.76 -10.60
C GLU A 99 -12.93 -11.67 -11.90
N ARG A 100 -11.59 -11.65 -11.80
CA ARG A 100 -10.69 -11.64 -12.96
C ARG A 100 -10.92 -12.87 -13.86
N ASP A 101 -11.03 -14.05 -13.27
CA ASP A 101 -11.14 -15.31 -14.02
C ASP A 101 -12.53 -15.42 -14.68
N MET A 102 -13.59 -14.92 -14.04
CA MET A 102 -14.91 -14.77 -14.65
C MET A 102 -14.88 -13.81 -15.84
N ALA A 103 -14.27 -12.62 -15.69
CA ALA A 103 -14.15 -11.65 -16.78
C ALA A 103 -13.35 -12.19 -17.97
N ALA A 104 -12.29 -12.97 -17.71
CA ALA A 104 -11.52 -13.63 -18.76
C ALA A 104 -12.33 -14.71 -19.50
N ALA A 105 -13.14 -15.49 -18.76
CA ALA A 105 -14.01 -16.49 -19.35
C ALA A 105 -15.10 -15.86 -20.24
N GLU A 106 -15.70 -14.74 -19.84
CA GLU A 106 -16.67 -14.00 -20.64
C GLU A 106 -16.07 -13.46 -21.94
N PHE A 107 -14.84 -12.93 -21.90
CA PHE A 107 -14.15 -12.41 -23.09
C PHE A 107 -13.89 -13.51 -24.14
N THR A 108 -13.63 -14.75 -23.72
CA THR A 108 -13.41 -15.87 -24.64
C THR A 108 -14.68 -16.39 -25.34
N ILE A 109 -15.88 -16.00 -24.92
CA ILE A 109 -17.16 -16.48 -25.48
C ILE A 109 -17.65 -15.59 -26.63
N THR A 110 -17.04 -14.42 -26.89
CA THR A 110 -17.44 -13.54 -28.00
C THR A 110 -16.62 -13.86 -29.26
N PRO A 111 -17.16 -14.56 -30.28
CA PRO A 111 -16.47 -14.71 -31.57
C PRO A 111 -16.54 -13.36 -32.31
N PRO A 112 -15.59 -13.06 -33.22
CA PRO A 112 -15.78 -11.94 -34.14
C PRO A 112 -16.98 -12.25 -35.05
N GLU A 113 -18.09 -11.54 -34.87
CA GLU A 113 -19.16 -11.51 -35.87
C GLU A 113 -18.64 -10.79 -37.12
N GLY A 114 -18.44 -11.55 -38.20
CA GLY A 114 -18.41 -11.02 -39.56
C GLY A 114 -17.12 -11.26 -40.34
N ILE A 115 -17.15 -12.29 -41.20
CA ILE A 115 -16.70 -12.22 -42.60
C ILE A 115 -17.74 -12.97 -43.44
#